data_AF-A0A938K3N5-F1
#
_entry.id   AF-A0A938K3N5-F1
#
_cell.length_a   1.000
_cell.length_b   1.000
_cell.length_c   1.000
_cell.angle_alpha   90.00
_cell.angle_beta   90.00
_cell.angle_gamma   90.00
#
_symmetry.space_group_name_H-M   'P 1'
#
loop_
_entity.id
_entity.type
_entity.pdbx_description
1 polymer ?
#
loop_
_entity_poly.entity_id
_entity_poly.type
_entity_poly.pdbx_seq_one_letter_code
_entity_poly.pdbx_strand_id
1 'polypeptide(L)'
;MVCPIEEHGGAQVLLDYCARRLAPAAGAALEHHLQECARCRAFFRRQSAVWEALETWEVPPAAGEFDRRLYERVAAEGRRSWWARLAGPAGRDRGVLRPAFALASVTLILAGAFLLEGPRHLAGGNPSYQAQTEVAEQVERALEDLEMLRELDRVASESM
;
A
#
# COMPACT_ATOMS: atom_id res chain seq x y z
N MET A 1 30.42 -4.78 2.76
CA MET A 1 29.65 -6.03 2.95
C MET A 1 30.47 -7.23 2.50
N VAL A 2 30.22 -8.42 3.07
CA VAL A 2 30.81 -9.69 2.58
C VAL A 2 30.30 -9.96 1.17
N CYS A 3 31.11 -10.64 0.34
CA CYS A 3 30.75 -10.92 -1.04
C CYS A 3 29.54 -11.88 -1.12
N PRO A 4 28.37 -11.45 -1.62
CA PRO A 4 27.16 -12.27 -1.58
C PRO A 4 27.26 -13.56 -2.39
N ILE A 5 28.10 -13.59 -3.43
CA ILE A 5 28.25 -14.77 -4.29
C ILE A 5 29.13 -15.86 -3.67
N GLU A 6 29.91 -15.51 -2.64
CA GLU A 6 30.77 -16.45 -1.91
C GLU A 6 30.09 -16.98 -0.66
N GLU A 7 29.06 -16.28 -0.19
CA GLU A 7 28.27 -16.66 0.98
C GLU A 7 27.14 -17.62 0.59
N HIS A 8 26.95 -18.67 1.39
CA HIS A 8 25.86 -19.60 1.18
C HIS A 8 24.52 -18.89 1.39
N GLY A 9 23.67 -18.85 0.35
CA GLY A 9 22.40 -18.11 0.37
C GLY A 9 22.52 -16.61 0.01
N GLY A 10 23.74 -16.06 -0.12
CA GLY A 10 23.94 -14.64 -0.48
C GLY A 10 23.53 -14.30 -1.92
N ALA A 11 23.35 -15.29 -2.79
CA ALA A 11 22.76 -15.10 -4.12
C ALA A 11 21.34 -14.49 -4.08
N GLN A 12 20.59 -14.77 -3.01
CA GLN A 12 19.25 -14.20 -2.83
C GLN A 12 19.28 -12.67 -2.74
N VAL A 13 20.28 -12.11 -2.08
CA VAL A 13 20.48 -10.65 -1.98
C VAL A 13 20.65 -10.03 -3.38
N LEU A 14 21.43 -10.68 -4.26
CA LEU A 14 21.62 -10.21 -5.64
C LEU A 14 20.32 -10.30 -6.47
N LEU A 15 19.51 -11.34 -6.24
CA LEU A 15 18.22 -11.51 -6.91
C LEU A 15 17.18 -10.48 -6.44
N ASP A 16 17.12 -10.22 -5.13
CA ASP A 16 16.23 -9.22 -4.55
C ASP A 16 16.61 -7.81 -5.00
N TYR A 17 17.89 -7.53 -5.23
CA TYR A 17 18.33 -6.31 -5.90
C TYR A 17 17.76 -6.19 -7.31
N CYS A 18 17.93 -7.22 -8.14
CA CYS A 18 17.42 -7.22 -9.51
C CYS A 18 15.89 -7.06 -9.57
N ALA A 19 15.19 -7.64 -8.59
CA ALA A 19 13.73 -7.54 -8.46
C ALA A 19 13.24 -6.24 -7.79
N ARG A 20 14.14 -5.32 -7.42
CA ARG A 20 13.83 -4.07 -6.67
C ARG A 20 13.10 -4.32 -5.34
N ARG A 21 13.44 -5.41 -4.64
CA ARG A 21 12.88 -5.81 -3.34
C ARG A 21 13.80 -5.52 -2.15
N LEU A 22 15.05 -5.11 -2.38
CA LEU A 22 15.95 -4.73 -1.31
C LEU A 22 15.52 -3.41 -0.65
N ALA A 23 15.68 -3.34 0.67
CA ALA A 23 15.57 -2.08 1.39
C ALA A 23 16.61 -1.06 0.87
N PRO A 24 16.31 0.24 0.82
CA PRO A 24 17.18 1.25 0.22
C PRO A 24 18.62 1.24 0.75
N ALA A 25 18.81 1.10 2.07
CA ALA A 25 20.14 1.04 2.68
C ALA A 25 20.95 -0.19 2.24
N ALA A 26 20.29 -1.35 2.12
CA ALA A 26 20.92 -2.58 1.64
C ALA A 26 21.22 -2.52 0.14
N GLY A 27 20.36 -1.87 -0.64
CA GLY A 27 20.59 -1.57 -2.05
C GLY A 27 21.85 -0.71 -2.25
N ALA A 28 21.97 0.40 -1.50
CA ALA A 28 23.15 1.27 -1.58
C ALA A 28 24.46 0.55 -1.18
N ALA A 29 24.40 -0.28 -0.14
CA ALA A 29 25.56 -1.09 0.27
C ALA A 29 25.99 -2.08 -0.83
N LEU A 30 25.01 -2.70 -1.50
CA LEU A 30 25.27 -3.60 -2.62
C LEU A 30 25.78 -2.85 -3.86
N GLU A 31 25.25 -1.67 -4.16
CA GLU A 31 25.74 -0.83 -5.26
C GLU A 31 27.21 -0.46 -5.09
N HIS A 32 27.60 -0.06 -3.88
CA HIS A 32 29.00 0.15 -3.55
C HIS A 32 29.83 -1.12 -3.77
N HIS A 33 29.34 -2.28 -3.29
CA HIS A 33 30.02 -3.56 -3.51
C HIS A 33 30.13 -3.92 -5.00
N LEU A 34 29.12 -3.60 -5.80
CA LEU A 34 29.13 -3.79 -7.25
C LEU A 34 30.14 -2.88 -7.95
N GLN A 35 30.66 -1.80 -7.34
CA GLN A 35 31.78 -1.04 -7.91
C GLN A 35 33.13 -1.75 -7.71
N GLU A 36 33.23 -2.62 -6.71
CA GLU A 36 34.50 -3.25 -6.32
C GLU A 36 34.57 -4.73 -6.75
N CYS A 37 33.45 -5.46 -6.76
CA CYS A 37 33.43 -6.89 -7.04
C CYS A 37 32.99 -7.24 -8.47
N ALA A 38 33.94 -7.73 -9.28
CA ALA A 38 33.69 -8.16 -10.66
C ALA A 38 32.75 -9.37 -10.77
N ARG A 39 32.80 -10.31 -9.81
CA ARG A 39 31.93 -11.51 -9.81
C ARG A 39 30.46 -11.14 -9.60
N CYS A 40 30.18 -10.28 -8.64
CA CYS A 40 28.82 -9.79 -8.39
C CYS A 40 28.29 -8.95 -9.55
N ARG A 41 29.14 -8.11 -10.18
CA ARG A 41 28.76 -7.42 -11.44
C ARG A 41 28.41 -8.39 -12.56
N ALA A 42 29.20 -9.44 -12.75
CA ALA A 42 28.95 -10.44 -13.79
C ALA A 42 27.66 -11.24 -13.53
N PHE A 43 27.31 -11.47 -12.26
CA PHE A 43 26.01 -12.04 -11.90
C PHE A 43 24.87 -11.08 -12.24
N PHE A 44 24.97 -9.83 -11.79
CA PHE A 44 23.97 -8.80 -12.05
C PHE A 44 23.69 -8.65 -13.55
N ARG A 45 24.74 -8.51 -14.38
CA ARG A 45 24.60 -8.40 -15.84
C ARG A 45 23.86 -9.59 -16.46
N ARG A 46 24.13 -10.82 -15.99
CA ARG A 46 23.43 -12.03 -16.47
C ARG A 46 21.96 -12.01 -16.09
N GLN A 47 21.62 -11.61 -14.88
CA GLN A 47 20.22 -11.49 -14.45
C GLN A 47 19.49 -10.37 -15.18
N SER A 48 20.11 -9.20 -15.37
CA SER A 48 19.52 -8.09 -16.13
C SER A 48 19.23 -8.49 -17.57
N ALA A 49 20.10 -9.28 -18.21
CA ALA A 49 19.86 -9.77 -19.57
C ALA A 49 18.63 -10.68 -19.67
N VAL A 50 18.33 -11.48 -18.63
CA VAL A 50 17.09 -12.28 -18.58
C VAL A 50 15.87 -11.37 -18.50
N TRP A 51 15.92 -10.33 -17.66
CA TRP A 51 14.81 -9.38 -17.55
C TRP A 51 14.58 -8.61 -18.86
N GLU A 52 15.64 -8.13 -19.51
CA GLU A 52 15.55 -7.47 -20.81
C GLU A 52 14.97 -8.39 -21.91
N ALA A 53 15.34 -9.67 -21.90
CA ALA A 53 14.75 -10.67 -22.80
C ALA A 53 13.25 -10.91 -22.52
N LEU A 54 12.82 -10.84 -21.26
CA LEU A 54 11.40 -10.95 -20.90
C LEU A 54 10.62 -9.67 -21.23
N GLU A 55 11.23 -8.50 -21.16
CA GLU A 55 10.59 -7.23 -21.56
C GLU A 55 10.31 -7.17 -23.05
N THR A 56 11.16 -7.82 -23.86
CA THR A 56 10.99 -7.92 -25.32
C THR A 56 10.12 -9.09 -25.75
N TRP A 57 9.63 -9.90 -24.80
CA TRP A 57 8.77 -11.04 -25.10
C TRP A 57 7.39 -10.58 -25.57
N GLU A 58 7.03 -10.92 -26.80
CA GLU A 58 5.69 -10.69 -27.33
C GLU A 58 4.68 -11.65 -26.69
N VAL A 59 3.71 -11.10 -25.96
CA VAL A 59 2.63 -11.88 -25.36
C VAL A 59 1.69 -12.37 -26.48
N PRO A 60 1.46 -13.70 -26.62
CA PRO A 60 0.49 -14.21 -27.57
C PRO A 60 -0.90 -13.62 -27.33
N PRO A 61 -1.71 -13.39 -28.37
CA PRO A 61 -3.07 -12.91 -28.18
C PRO A 61 -3.85 -13.88 -27.30
N ALA A 62 -4.69 -13.34 -26.41
CA ALA A 62 -5.59 -14.16 -25.61
C ALA A 62 -6.51 -14.99 -26.52
N ALA A 63 -6.90 -16.19 -26.08
CA ALA A 63 -7.88 -17.00 -26.80
C ALA A 63 -9.15 -16.17 -27.05
N GLY A 64 -9.79 -16.32 -28.22
CA GLY A 64 -10.78 -15.36 -28.72
C GLY A 64 -11.97 -15.03 -27.79
N GLU A 65 -12.29 -15.90 -26.84
CA GLU A 65 -13.36 -15.64 -25.85
C GLU A 65 -12.87 -15.28 -24.45
N PHE A 66 -11.56 -15.20 -24.22
CA PHE A 66 -10.98 -14.95 -22.91
C PHE A 66 -11.48 -13.63 -22.31
N ASP A 67 -11.38 -12.53 -23.06
CA ASP A 67 -11.81 -11.22 -22.59
C ASP A 67 -13.31 -11.19 -22.32
N ARG A 68 -14.13 -11.80 -23.20
CA ARG A 68 -15.58 -11.91 -23.00
C ARG A 68 -15.89 -12.61 -21.68
N ARG A 69 -15.27 -13.76 -21.42
CA ARG A 69 -15.49 -14.54 -20.19
C ARG A 69 -14.95 -13.84 -18.94
N LEU A 70 -13.84 -13.12 -19.06
CA LEU A 70 -13.27 -12.30 -17.99
C LEU A 70 -14.26 -11.20 -17.58
N TYR A 71 -14.75 -10.41 -18.55
CA TYR A 71 -15.70 -9.34 -18.27
C TYR A 71 -17.05 -9.86 -17.76
N GLU A 72 -17.54 -10.98 -18.29
CA GLU A 72 -18.73 -11.64 -17.74
C GLU A 72 -18.56 -12.03 -16.27
N ARG A 73 -17.38 -12.56 -15.90
CA ARG A 73 -17.07 -12.91 -14.50
C ARG A 73 -16.96 -11.67 -13.62
N VAL A 74 -16.21 -10.65 -14.05
CA VAL A 74 -16.08 -9.38 -13.30
C VAL A 74 -17.44 -8.74 -13.09
N ALA A 75 -18.33 -8.77 -14.09
CA ALA A 75 -19.69 -8.26 -13.95
C ALA A 75 -20.53 -9.11 -12.98
N ALA A 76 -20.40 -10.43 -13.01
CA ALA A 76 -21.10 -11.32 -12.08
C ALA A 76 -20.64 -11.12 -10.63
N GLU A 77 -19.34 -10.92 -10.41
CA GLU A 77 -18.75 -10.71 -9.08
C GLU A 77 -18.95 -9.27 -8.58
N GLY A 78 -18.80 -8.27 -9.44
CA GLY A 78 -19.09 -6.86 -9.11
C GLY A 78 -20.55 -6.65 -8.68
N ARG A 79 -21.48 -7.43 -9.24
CA ARG A 79 -22.90 -7.45 -8.81
C ARG A 79 -23.15 -8.13 -7.46
N ARG A 80 -22.17 -8.85 -6.90
CA ARG A 80 -22.24 -9.42 -5.54
C ARG A 80 -21.83 -8.41 -4.46
N SER A 81 -21.41 -7.21 -4.84
CA SER A 81 -21.17 -6.11 -3.91
C SER A 81 -22.45 -5.78 -3.14
N TRP A 82 -22.42 -5.96 -1.83
CA TRP A 82 -23.51 -5.62 -0.92
C TRP A 82 -23.97 -4.15 -1.05
N TRP A 83 -23.08 -3.26 -1.52
CA TRP A 83 -23.39 -1.87 -1.87
C TRP A 83 -24.37 -1.72 -3.04
N ALA A 84 -24.35 -2.64 -4.01
CA ALA A 84 -25.28 -2.61 -5.15
C ALA A 84 -26.73 -2.89 -4.75
N ARG A 85 -26.96 -3.58 -3.61
CA ARG A 85 -28.30 -3.76 -3.03
C ARG A 85 -28.82 -2.48 -2.35
N LEU A 86 -27.93 -1.66 -1.80
CA LEU A 86 -28.28 -0.36 -1.23
C LEU A 86 -28.64 0.69 -2.31
N ALA A 87 -28.07 0.56 -3.51
CA ALA A 87 -28.34 1.45 -4.65
C ALA A 87 -29.50 0.98 -5.56
N GLY A 88 -30.34 0.06 -5.09
CA GLY A 88 -31.50 -0.46 -5.85
C GLY A 88 -32.55 0.62 -6.19
N PRO A 89 -33.54 0.30 -7.04
CA PRO A 89 -34.50 1.25 -7.62
C PRO A 89 -35.40 1.96 -6.60
N ALA A 90 -35.35 1.61 -5.31
CA ALA A 90 -35.93 2.41 -4.23
C ALA A 90 -35.31 3.82 -4.11
N GLY A 91 -34.12 4.05 -4.68
CA GLY A 91 -33.51 5.37 -4.82
C GLY A 91 -34.06 6.22 -5.98
N ARG A 92 -35.07 5.76 -6.73
CA ARG A 92 -35.67 6.53 -7.83
C ARG A 92 -36.78 7.47 -7.37
N ASP A 93 -37.29 7.30 -6.14
CA ASP A 93 -38.31 8.16 -5.51
C ASP A 93 -37.69 9.27 -4.63
N ARG A 94 -36.51 9.78 -5.03
CA ARG A 94 -35.74 10.84 -4.34
C ARG A 94 -36.37 12.25 -4.45
N GLY A 95 -37.67 12.35 -4.69
CA GLY A 95 -38.41 13.61 -4.62
C GLY A 95 -38.62 14.07 -3.17
N VAL A 96 -38.81 13.13 -2.24
CA VAL A 96 -39.20 13.43 -0.84
C VAL A 96 -38.03 13.28 0.16
N LEU A 97 -36.97 12.56 -0.20
CA LEU A 97 -35.84 12.25 0.71
C LEU A 97 -34.70 13.29 0.71
N ARG A 98 -34.71 14.28 -0.20
CA ARG A 98 -33.66 15.32 -0.29
C ARG A 98 -33.52 16.18 0.98
N PRO A 99 -34.58 16.65 1.66
CA PRO A 99 -34.39 17.44 2.88
C PRO A 99 -33.90 16.59 4.06
N ALA A 100 -34.28 15.31 4.13
CA ALA A 100 -33.87 14.41 5.21
C ALA A 100 -32.38 14.07 5.17
N PHE A 101 -31.81 13.82 3.97
CA PHE A 101 -30.37 13.60 3.82
C PHE A 101 -29.54 14.86 4.08
N ALA A 102 -30.04 16.04 3.68
CA ALA A 102 -29.35 17.30 3.97
C ALA A 102 -29.28 17.56 5.49
N LEU A 103 -30.42 17.42 6.19
CA LEU A 103 -30.46 17.55 7.65
C LEU A 103 -29.59 16.50 8.36
N ALA A 104 -29.62 15.24 7.93
CA ALA A 104 -28.79 14.18 8.49
C ALA A 104 -27.29 14.42 8.28
N SER A 105 -26.90 14.96 7.12
CA SER A 105 -25.51 15.32 6.84
C SER A 105 -25.05 16.49 7.71
N VAL A 106 -25.90 17.51 7.90
CA VAL A 106 -25.60 18.65 8.77
C VAL A 106 -25.49 18.21 10.22
N THR A 107 -26.37 17.33 10.72
CA THR A 107 -26.26 16.83 12.09
C THR A 107 -25.07 15.90 12.30
N LEU A 108 -24.70 15.08 11.31
CA LEU A 108 -23.47 14.27 11.36
C LEU A 108 -22.21 15.14 11.33
N ILE A 109 -22.20 16.21 10.53
CA ILE A 109 -21.08 17.15 10.50
C ILE A 109 -21.01 17.93 11.81
N LEU A 110 -22.13 18.39 12.37
CA LEU A 110 -22.15 19.08 13.66
C LEU A 110 -21.77 18.16 14.81
N ALA A 111 -22.27 16.92 14.84
CA ALA A 111 -21.94 15.95 15.86
C ALA A 111 -20.48 15.50 15.73
N GLY A 112 -19.98 15.33 14.51
CA GLY A 112 -18.57 15.08 14.24
C GLY A 112 -17.69 16.23 14.71
N ALA A 113 -18.00 17.47 14.32
CA ALA A 113 -17.29 18.66 14.78
C ALA A 113 -17.31 18.77 16.31
N PHE A 114 -18.46 18.61 16.95
CA PHE A 114 -18.60 18.69 18.41
C PHE A 114 -17.91 17.55 19.18
N LEU A 115 -17.80 16.35 18.59
CA LEU A 115 -17.01 15.26 19.18
C LEU A 115 -15.50 15.45 18.97
N LEU A 116 -15.07 16.05 17.86
CA LEU A 116 -13.67 16.37 17.61
C LEU A 116 -13.21 17.62 18.40
N GLU A 117 -14.08 18.61 18.55
CA GLU A 117 -13.96 19.77 19.44
C GLU A 117 -14.54 19.45 20.84
N GLY A 118 -13.96 18.47 21.52
CA GLY A 118 -14.04 18.41 22.99
C GLY A 118 -13.61 19.76 23.62
N PRO A 119 -13.95 20.04 24.89
CA PRO A 119 -13.88 21.38 25.47
C PRO A 119 -12.43 21.88 25.61
N ARG A 120 -11.88 22.41 24.51
CA ARG A 120 -10.52 22.96 24.41
C ARG A 120 -10.50 24.48 24.36
N HIS A 121 -11.66 25.13 24.30
CA HIS A 121 -11.80 26.59 24.15
C HIS A 121 -11.61 27.42 25.44
N LEU A 122 -10.97 26.90 26.48
CA LEU A 122 -10.61 27.70 27.68
C LEU A 122 -9.11 27.88 27.92
N ALA A 123 -8.24 27.51 26.98
CA ALA A 123 -6.81 27.78 27.09
C ALA A 123 -6.35 28.65 25.92
N GLY A 124 -6.16 29.95 26.17
CA GLY A 124 -5.52 30.86 25.25
C GLY A 124 -4.05 30.49 25.07
N GLY A 125 -3.73 29.75 24.01
CA GLY A 125 -2.38 29.41 23.59
C GLY A 125 -2.27 29.49 22.07
N ASN A 126 -1.17 30.05 21.55
CA ASN A 126 -0.96 30.29 20.13
C ASN A 126 -1.15 29.00 19.30
N PRO A 127 -2.05 28.98 18.28
CA PRO A 127 -2.44 27.78 17.54
C PRO A 127 -1.29 27.17 16.69
N SER A 128 -0.23 27.93 16.43
CA SER A 128 0.89 27.49 15.60
C SER A 128 1.86 26.52 16.29
N TYR A 129 1.98 26.58 17.62
CA TYR A 129 2.87 25.69 18.37
C TYR A 129 2.16 24.37 18.69
N GLN A 130 0.88 24.42 19.06
CA GLN A 130 0.09 23.25 19.42
C GLN A 130 -0.19 22.34 18.21
N ALA A 131 -0.42 22.90 17.03
CA ALA A 131 -0.57 22.12 15.80
C ALA A 131 0.71 21.34 15.42
N GLN A 132 1.90 21.86 15.75
CA GLN A 132 3.16 21.15 15.46
C GLN A 132 3.44 20.04 16.46
N THR A 133 3.11 20.22 17.74
CA THR A 133 3.28 19.17 18.76
C THR A 133 2.28 18.04 18.59
N GLU A 134 1.03 18.34 18.21
CA GLU A 134 0.00 17.33 17.97
C GLU A 134 0.33 16.47 16.74
N VAL A 135 0.86 17.08 15.68
CA VAL A 135 1.33 16.32 14.50
C VAL A 135 2.54 15.44 14.85
N ALA A 136 3.47 15.93 15.68
CA ALA A 136 4.62 15.13 16.12
C ALA A 136 4.19 13.90 16.94
N GLU A 137 3.29 14.07 17.92
CA GLU A 137 2.75 12.95 18.71
C GLU A 137 1.90 11.98 17.87
N GLN A 138 1.18 12.49 16.86
CA GLN A 138 0.39 11.64 15.97
C GLN A 138 1.28 10.79 15.06
N VAL A 139 2.42 11.34 14.61
CA VAL A 139 3.43 10.59 13.85
C VAL A 139 4.10 9.54 14.73
N GLU A 140 4.46 9.87 15.97
CA GLU A 140 5.06 8.92 16.91
C GLU A 140 4.13 7.74 17.19
N ARG A 141 2.86 8.02 17.48
CA ARG A 141 1.85 6.98 17.71
C ARG A 141 1.59 6.10 16.46
N ALA A 142 1.65 6.68 15.26
CA ALA A 142 1.54 5.92 14.02
C ALA A 142 2.77 5.03 13.76
N LEU A 143 3.96 5.45 14.20
CA LEU A 143 5.18 4.66 14.10
C LEU A 143 5.16 3.49 15.09
N GLU A 144 4.69 3.70 16.31
CA GLU A 144 4.49 2.62 17.30
C GLU A 144 3.50 1.55 16.81
N ASP A 145 2.38 1.97 16.21
CA ASP A 145 1.40 1.04 15.63
C ASP A 145 1.98 0.21 14.48
N LEU A 146 2.82 0.82 13.63
CA LEU A 146 3.50 0.10 12.55
C LEU A 146 4.53 -0.92 13.09
N GLU A 147 5.20 -0.61 14.19
CA GLU A 147 6.12 -1.53 14.86
C GLU A 147 5.37 -2.72 15.47
N MET A 148 4.24 -2.49 16.13
CA MET A 148 3.37 -3.55 16.65
C MET A 148 2.84 -4.46 15.53
N LEU A 149 2.43 -3.89 14.40
CA LEU A 149 1.97 -4.66 13.23
C LEU A 149 3.09 -5.54 12.64
N ARG A 150 4.32 -5.04 12.63
CA ARG A 150 5.49 -5.79 12.15
C ARG A 150 5.84 -6.96 13.07
N GLU A 151 5.65 -6.78 14.38
CA GLU A 151 5.85 -7.86 15.35
C GLU A 151 4.77 -8.94 15.21
N LEU A 152 3.52 -8.57 14.94
CA LEU A 152 2.45 -9.53 14.66
C LEU A 152 2.71 -10.34 13.37
N ASP A 153 3.21 -9.70 12.33
CA ASP A 153 3.60 -10.38 11.07
C ASP A 153 4.75 -11.36 11.32
N ARG A 154 5.72 -10.98 12.15
CA ARG A 154 6.83 -11.85 12.56
C ARG A 154 6.34 -13.08 13.32
N VAL A 155 5.48 -12.89 14.33
CA VAL A 155 4.89 -14.00 15.10
C VAL A 155 4.01 -14.90 14.22
N ALA A 156 3.23 -14.32 13.32
CA ALA A 156 2.43 -15.09 12.37
C ALA A 156 3.31 -15.96 11.46
N SER A 157 4.44 -15.42 10.99
CA SER A 157 5.41 -16.13 10.14
C SER A 157 6.16 -17.26 10.86
N GLU A 158 6.34 -17.17 12.17
CA GLU A 158 7.01 -18.19 13.00
C GLU A 158 6.06 -19.33 13.44
N SER A 159 4.74 -19.13 13.29
CA SER A 159 3.70 -20.09 13.71
C SER A 159 3.23 -21.06 12.61
N MET A 160 3.86 -21.01 11.42
CA MET A 160 3.53 -21.80 10.23
C MET A 160 4.74 -22.59 9.74
#